data_AF-A0A8T3CVY2-F1
#
_entry.id   AF-A0A8T3CVY2-F1
#
_cell.length_a   1.000
_cell.length_b   1.000
_cell.length_c   1.000
_cell.angle_alpha   90.00
_cell.angle_beta   90.00
_cell.angle_gamma   90.00
#
_symmetry.space_group_name_H-M   'P 1'
#
loop_
_entity.id
_entity.type
_entity.pdbx_description
1 polymer ?
#
loop_
_entity_poly.entity_id
_entity_poly.type
_entity_poly.pdbx_seq_one_letter_code
_entity_poly.pdbx_strand_id
1 'polypeptide(L)'
;MWLESHNHLYGITNNPYDTSRIPGGSSGTHAYLGVAQPPKAFAELMGDHGKRVWPVWEMAKWMLGLSSHTMAAIGLALVEMFQSSRPSPFVLQQKEELQAYLEDLLGTDGVLLYPSHPHIAPKHHHPLFTPFNFCYTGIFNILGLPVTQVPLGLSREGLPLGLQLVAGRLQDHLTLATALHLERACGGWREPATA
;
A
#
# COMPACT_ATOMS: atom_id res chain seq x y z
N MET A 1 2.59 -0.85 5.06
CA MET A 1 1.63 -0.82 6.19
C MET A 1 0.81 0.45 6.04
N TRP A 2 -0.53 0.39 6.09
CA TRP A 2 -1.38 1.58 6.07
C TRP A 2 -1.37 2.19 7.47
N LEU A 3 -0.58 3.24 7.67
CA LEU A 3 -0.47 3.98 8.92
C LEU A 3 -0.71 5.45 8.63
N GLU A 4 -1.35 6.12 9.57
CA GLU A 4 -1.38 7.57 9.63
C GLU A 4 0.04 8.14 9.66
N SER A 5 0.21 9.28 8.99
CA SER A 5 1.42 10.08 9.10
C SER A 5 1.19 11.21 10.10
N HIS A 6 2.24 11.61 10.82
CA HIS A 6 2.18 12.68 11.80
C HIS A 6 3.32 13.68 11.56
N ASN A 7 3.00 14.98 11.64
CA ASN A 7 3.99 16.06 11.61
C ASN A 7 3.68 17.11 12.69
N HIS A 8 4.70 17.79 13.21
CA HIS A 8 4.59 18.85 14.19
C HIS A 8 3.81 20.09 13.72
N LEU A 9 3.74 20.34 12.41
CA LEU A 9 3.02 21.49 11.86
C LEU A 9 1.50 21.25 11.73
N TYR A 10 1.12 20.08 11.20
CA TYR A 10 -0.27 19.78 10.82
C TYR A 10 -0.91 18.67 11.67
N GLY A 11 -0.15 18.07 12.59
CA GLY A 11 -0.62 16.96 13.43
C GLY A 11 -0.74 15.65 12.66
N ILE A 12 -1.70 14.82 13.10
CA ILE A 12 -2.04 13.54 12.50
C ILE A 12 -2.81 13.73 11.19
N THR A 13 -2.47 12.94 10.17
CA THR A 13 -3.21 12.96 8.90
C THR A 13 -4.57 12.29 9.10
N ASN A 14 -5.65 12.97 8.72
CA ASN A 14 -7.03 12.52 8.94
C ASN A 14 -7.73 12.13 7.63
N ASN A 15 -8.71 11.24 7.72
CA ASN A 15 -9.62 10.96 6.62
C ASN A 15 -10.54 12.17 6.36
N PRO A 16 -10.70 12.62 5.10
CA PRO A 16 -11.52 13.79 4.79
C PRO A 16 -13.04 13.58 4.97
N TYR A 17 -13.51 12.33 5.05
CA TYR A 17 -14.93 12.02 5.30
C TYR A 17 -15.25 11.80 6.80
N ASP A 18 -14.24 11.46 7.62
CA ASP A 18 -14.37 11.22 9.06
C ASP A 18 -13.01 11.38 9.75
N THR A 19 -12.82 12.48 10.48
CA THR A 19 -11.53 12.81 11.10
C THR A 19 -11.10 11.84 12.20
N SER A 20 -11.99 10.96 12.68
CA SER A 20 -11.64 9.91 13.65
C SER A 20 -10.92 8.70 13.02
N ARG A 21 -10.75 8.71 11.68
CA ARG A 21 -10.22 7.59 10.90
C ARG A 21 -8.96 7.97 10.12
N ILE A 22 -8.18 6.95 9.78
CA ILE A 22 -6.97 7.13 8.97
C ILE A 22 -7.35 7.50 7.52
N PRO A 23 -6.52 8.30 6.84
CA PRO A 23 -6.63 8.47 5.39
C PRO A 23 -6.38 7.13 4.70
N GLY A 24 -7.02 6.91 3.55
CA GLY A 24 -6.63 5.77 2.71
C GLY A 24 -5.23 5.98 2.14
N GLY A 25 -4.47 4.91 1.86
CA GLY A 25 -3.11 5.08 1.32
C GLY A 25 -2.55 3.86 0.61
N SER A 26 -2.23 3.94 -0.68
CA SER A 26 -1.42 2.90 -1.34
C SER A 26 0.07 3.22 -1.17
N SER A 27 0.81 2.41 -0.39
CA SER A 27 2.27 2.54 -0.26
C SER A 27 3.05 1.55 -1.14
N GLY A 28 2.43 0.96 -2.16
CA GLY A 28 2.96 -0.21 -2.86
C GLY A 28 3.83 0.06 -4.10
N THR A 29 3.76 1.25 -4.70
CA THR A 29 4.17 1.42 -6.12
C THR A 29 5.66 1.72 -6.35
N HIS A 30 6.50 1.78 -5.31
CA HIS A 30 7.95 2.04 -5.49
C HIS A 30 8.82 0.80 -5.69
N ALA A 31 8.24 -0.37 -5.97
CA ALA A 31 9.03 -1.61 -6.03
C ALA A 31 9.58 -2.00 -7.42
N TYR A 32 8.99 -1.61 -8.56
CA TYR A 32 9.38 -2.22 -9.85
C TYR A 32 9.31 -1.35 -11.12
N LEU A 33 9.29 -0.02 -11.01
CA LEU A 33 9.48 0.84 -12.19
C LEU A 33 10.97 0.94 -12.55
N GLY A 34 11.45 -0.02 -13.34
CA GLY A 34 12.36 0.24 -14.48
C GLY A 34 13.63 1.08 -14.31
N VAL A 35 14.25 1.16 -13.13
CA VAL A 35 15.57 1.80 -12.97
C VAL A 35 16.59 0.74 -12.58
N ALA A 36 17.62 0.59 -13.41
CA ALA A 36 18.74 -0.36 -13.32
C ALA A 36 19.66 -0.18 -12.08
N GLN A 37 19.12 0.33 -10.98
CA GLN A 37 19.85 0.55 -9.73
C GLN A 37 19.55 -0.61 -8.77
N PRO A 38 20.55 -1.13 -8.06
CA PRO A 38 20.30 -2.13 -7.02
C PRO A 38 19.35 -1.56 -5.96
N PRO A 39 18.50 -2.39 -5.34
CA PRO A 39 17.60 -1.95 -4.29
C PRO A 39 18.42 -1.30 -3.17
N LYS A 40 18.12 -0.04 -2.87
CA LYS A 40 18.71 0.68 -1.73
C LYS A 40 17.95 0.31 -0.48
N ALA A 41 18.67 0.08 0.61
CA ALA A 41 18.05 -0.18 1.89
C ALA A 41 17.22 1.04 2.34
N PHE A 42 16.08 0.83 2.98
CA PHE A 42 15.24 1.89 3.53
C PHE A 42 16.01 2.76 4.54
N ALA A 43 16.94 2.17 5.30
CA ALA A 43 17.85 2.90 6.20
C ALA A 43 18.75 3.93 5.48
N GLU A 44 19.06 3.72 4.21
CA GLU A 44 19.79 4.69 3.38
C GLU A 44 18.87 5.78 2.83
N LEU A 45 17.60 5.43 2.54
CA LEU A 45 16.58 6.38 2.09
C LEU A 45 16.12 7.33 3.21
N MET A 46 16.16 6.90 4.47
CA MET A 46 15.86 7.76 5.62
C MET A 46 16.93 8.82 5.88
N GLY A 47 18.13 8.69 5.30
CA GLY A 47 19.25 9.58 5.57
C GLY A 47 19.16 10.89 4.80
N ASP A 48 19.27 12.02 5.50
CA ASP A 48 19.49 13.30 4.84
C ASP A 48 20.84 13.32 4.13
N HIS A 49 20.84 13.67 2.84
CA HIS A 49 22.04 13.90 2.02
C HIS A 49 23.05 12.74 2.01
N GLY A 50 22.59 11.49 2.00
CA GLY A 50 23.45 10.31 1.81
C GLY A 50 24.17 9.82 3.08
N LYS A 51 23.83 10.33 4.26
CA LYS A 51 24.32 9.78 5.54
C LYS A 51 23.45 8.60 5.96
N ARG A 52 24.06 7.41 6.08
CA ARG A 52 23.35 6.19 6.50
C ARG A 52 22.78 6.35 7.92
N VAL A 53 21.48 6.14 8.06
CA VAL A 53 20.81 6.15 9.36
C VAL A 53 21.12 4.86 10.09
N TRP A 54 21.47 4.94 11.38
CA TRP A 54 21.62 3.78 12.26
C TRP A 54 20.30 3.55 13.01
N PRO A 55 19.49 2.55 12.63
CA PRO A 55 18.11 2.44 13.14
C PRO A 55 18.05 2.24 14.66
N VAL A 56 18.99 1.49 15.24
CA VAL A 56 19.10 1.31 16.70
C VAL A 56 19.39 2.64 17.42
N TRP A 57 20.23 3.48 16.82
CA TRP A 57 20.55 4.79 17.38
C TRP A 57 19.39 5.77 17.25
N GLU A 58 18.66 5.75 16.13
CA GLU A 58 17.43 6.54 15.98
C GLU A 58 16.33 6.09 16.95
N MET A 59 16.22 4.79 17.24
CA MET A 59 15.31 4.31 18.28
C MET A 59 15.66 4.90 19.65
N ALA A 60 16.94 4.95 20.01
CA ALA A 60 17.40 5.59 21.25
C ALA A 60 17.09 7.09 21.27
N LYS A 61 17.35 7.81 20.16
CA LYS A 61 16.98 9.24 20.05
C LYS A 61 15.48 9.46 20.14
N TRP A 62 14.68 8.58 19.55
CA TRP A 62 13.23 8.67 19.57
C TRP A 62 12.68 8.52 21.00
N MET A 63 13.22 7.59 21.80
CA MET A 63 12.88 7.48 23.23
C MET A 63 13.20 8.75 24.03
N LEU A 64 14.17 9.54 23.58
CA LEU A 64 14.56 10.82 24.18
C LEU A 64 13.87 12.04 23.53
N GLY A 65 12.97 11.84 22.56
CA GLY A 65 12.30 12.92 21.83
C GLY A 65 13.19 13.71 20.87
N LEU A 66 14.36 13.18 20.50
CA LEU A 66 15.39 13.83 19.67
C LEU A 66 15.43 13.34 18.22
N SER A 67 14.64 12.31 17.87
CA SER A 67 14.61 11.79 16.50
C SER A 67 13.63 12.58 15.64
N SER A 68 14.05 12.90 14.41
CA SER A 68 13.20 13.49 13.37
C SER A 68 12.40 12.43 12.59
N HIS A 69 12.62 11.14 12.86
CA HIS A 69 11.97 10.04 12.15
C HIS A 69 10.79 9.47 12.93
N THR A 70 9.79 8.97 12.19
CA THR A 70 8.63 8.30 12.79
C THR A 70 9.02 6.92 13.31
N MET A 71 8.36 6.46 14.38
CA MET A 71 8.57 5.12 14.95
C MET A 71 8.38 4.01 13.89
N ALA A 72 7.41 4.19 12.99
CA ALA A 72 7.15 3.25 11.90
C ALA A 72 8.33 3.16 10.91
N ALA A 73 8.96 4.29 10.59
CA ALA A 73 10.13 4.34 9.70
C ALA A 73 11.35 3.68 10.36
N ILE A 74 11.63 4.01 11.63
CA ILE A 74 12.73 3.39 12.40
C ILE A 74 12.49 1.87 12.51
N GLY A 75 11.26 1.45 12.79
CA GLY A 75 10.86 0.05 12.88
C GLY A 75 11.07 -0.71 11.57
N LEU A 76 10.66 -0.15 10.44
CA LEU A 76 10.88 -0.76 9.12
C LEU A 76 12.38 -0.93 8.83
N ALA A 77 13.19 0.08 9.14
CA ALA A 77 14.64 0.01 8.94
C ALA A 77 15.32 -1.02 9.83
N LEU A 78 14.83 -1.22 11.07
CA LEU A 78 15.27 -2.29 11.94
C LEU A 78 14.91 -3.67 11.37
N VAL A 79 13.67 -3.84 10.89
CA VAL A 79 13.23 -5.10 10.28
C VAL A 79 14.10 -5.46 9.07
N GLU A 80 14.36 -4.49 8.19
CA GLU A 80 15.21 -4.70 7.01
C GLU A 80 16.68 -4.98 7.38
N MET A 81 17.18 -4.42 8.49
CA MET A 81 18.53 -4.72 8.98
C MET A 81 18.70 -6.20 9.39
N PHE A 82 17.62 -6.85 9.84
CA PHE A 82 17.63 -8.26 10.24
C PHE A 82 17.09 -9.22 9.15
N GLN A 83 16.36 -8.71 8.17
CA GLN A 83 15.84 -9.49 7.06
C GLN A 83 16.82 -9.44 5.88
N SER A 84 17.45 -10.58 5.57
CA SER A 84 18.24 -10.74 4.34
C SER A 84 17.37 -10.39 3.13
N SER A 85 17.82 -9.43 2.31
CA SER A 85 17.13 -8.95 1.10
C SER A 85 17.03 -10.00 -0.03
N ARG A 86 17.42 -11.26 0.22
CA ARG A 86 17.36 -12.34 -0.76
C ARG A 86 16.13 -13.21 -0.48
N PRO A 87 15.11 -13.18 -1.35
CA PRO A 87 13.97 -14.08 -1.22
C PRO A 87 14.44 -15.52 -1.29
N SER A 88 13.83 -16.39 -0.47
CA SER A 88 14.15 -17.82 -0.48
C SER A 88 13.70 -18.46 -1.81
N PRO A 89 14.37 -19.53 -2.28
CA PRO A 89 13.96 -20.22 -3.51
C PRO A 89 12.51 -20.69 -3.48
N PHE A 90 12.02 -21.11 -2.31
CA PHE A 90 10.62 -21.48 -2.10
C PHE A 90 9.63 -20.34 -2.36
N VAL A 91 9.95 -19.11 -1.93
CA VAL A 91 9.09 -17.94 -2.17
C VAL A 91 9.09 -17.55 -3.64
N LEU A 92 10.23 -17.68 -4.32
CA LEU A 92 10.32 -17.44 -5.77
C LEU A 92 9.48 -18.45 -6.56
N GLN A 93 9.57 -19.74 -6.21
CA GLN A 93 8.77 -20.78 -6.84
C GLN A 93 7.27 -20.53 -6.65
N GLN A 94 6.82 -20.27 -5.41
CA GLN A 94 5.40 -19.99 -5.16
C GLN A 94 4.92 -18.72 -5.88
N LYS A 95 5.77 -17.70 -6.00
CA LYS A 95 5.45 -16.51 -6.79
C LYS A 95 5.23 -16.90 -8.26
N GLU A 96 6.15 -17.64 -8.86
CA GLU A 96 6.07 -18.04 -10.28
C GLU A 96 4.84 -18.91 -10.55
N GLU A 97 4.55 -19.89 -9.68
CA GLU A 97 3.37 -20.75 -9.78
C GLU A 97 2.06 -19.95 -9.70
N LEU A 98 1.95 -19.03 -8.73
CA LEU A 98 0.76 -18.20 -8.58
C LEU A 98 0.60 -17.18 -9.72
N GLN A 99 1.71 -16.61 -10.20
CA GLN A 99 1.71 -15.69 -11.33
C GLN A 99 1.21 -16.40 -12.60
N ALA A 100 1.77 -17.57 -12.91
CA ALA A 100 1.35 -18.37 -14.06
C ALA A 100 -0.12 -18.80 -13.96
N TYR A 101 -0.57 -19.21 -12.77
CA TYR A 101 -1.96 -19.57 -12.54
C TYR A 101 -2.92 -18.39 -12.80
N LEU A 102 -2.62 -17.20 -12.30
CA LEU A 102 -3.47 -16.03 -12.53
C LEU A 102 -3.42 -15.55 -13.98
N GLU A 103 -2.27 -15.64 -14.65
CA GLU A 103 -2.16 -15.31 -16.08
C GLU A 103 -2.99 -16.26 -16.95
N ASP A 104 -2.95 -17.56 -16.67
CA ASP A 104 -3.77 -18.57 -17.37
C ASP A 104 -5.27 -18.37 -17.09
N LEU A 105 -5.63 -18.15 -15.82
CA LEU A 105 -7.01 -17.95 -15.40
C LEU A 105 -7.63 -16.68 -16.01
N LEU A 106 -6.87 -15.59 -16.07
CA LEU A 106 -7.36 -14.31 -16.60
C LEU A 106 -7.23 -14.21 -18.12
N GLY A 107 -6.32 -14.96 -18.74
CA GLY A 107 -6.13 -14.94 -20.18
C GLY A 107 -5.93 -13.52 -20.74
N THR A 108 -6.59 -13.23 -21.87
CA THR A 108 -6.48 -11.94 -22.58
C THR A 108 -7.65 -11.00 -22.36
N ASP A 109 -8.70 -11.42 -21.67
CA ASP A 109 -9.96 -10.70 -21.53
C ASP A 109 -10.58 -10.80 -20.12
N GLY A 110 -9.96 -11.54 -19.21
CA GLY A 110 -10.41 -11.71 -17.83
C GLY A 110 -9.99 -10.55 -16.93
N VAL A 111 -10.91 -10.17 -16.03
CA VAL A 111 -10.68 -9.20 -14.96
C VAL A 111 -11.13 -9.81 -13.64
N LEU A 112 -10.22 -9.88 -12.67
CA LEU A 112 -10.50 -10.28 -11.30
C LEU A 112 -10.94 -9.07 -10.48
N LEU A 113 -12.10 -9.19 -9.86
CA LEU A 113 -12.63 -8.24 -8.87
C LEU A 113 -12.13 -8.67 -7.49
N TYR A 114 -11.34 -7.83 -6.84
CA TYR A 114 -10.72 -8.17 -5.55
C TYR A 114 -10.82 -7.01 -4.55
N PRO A 115 -11.22 -7.25 -3.29
CA PRO A 115 -11.34 -6.18 -2.30
C PRO A 115 -9.99 -5.53 -2.00
N SER A 116 -9.98 -4.20 -1.84
CA SER A 116 -8.76 -3.44 -1.52
C SER A 116 -8.42 -3.49 -0.04
N HIS A 117 -9.44 -3.63 0.80
CA HIS A 117 -9.32 -3.78 2.24
C HIS A 117 -10.52 -4.56 2.77
N PRO A 118 -10.37 -5.37 3.83
CA PRO A 118 -11.48 -6.12 4.44
C PRO A 118 -12.54 -5.22 5.12
N HIS A 119 -12.19 -3.97 5.42
CA HIS A 119 -13.05 -3.01 6.11
C HIS A 119 -12.98 -1.64 5.42
N ILE A 120 -13.98 -0.80 5.68
CA ILE A 120 -13.90 0.64 5.41
C ILE A 120 -12.76 1.28 6.23
N ALA A 121 -12.45 2.54 5.94
CA ALA A 121 -11.34 3.28 6.58
C ALA A 121 -11.25 3.00 8.10
N PRO A 122 -10.16 2.36 8.59
CA PRO A 122 -10.07 2.01 10.01
C PRO A 122 -9.85 3.26 10.87
N LYS A 123 -10.14 3.13 12.17
CA LYS A 123 -9.83 4.18 13.15
C LYS A 123 -8.31 4.33 13.30
N HIS A 124 -7.88 5.50 13.73
CA HIS A 124 -6.48 5.76 14.07
C HIS A 124 -5.93 4.67 15.00
N HIS A 125 -4.66 4.31 14.81
CA HIS A 125 -3.94 3.27 15.56
C HIS A 125 -4.46 1.83 15.41
N HIS A 126 -5.67 1.60 14.88
CA HIS A 126 -6.20 0.25 14.66
C HIS A 126 -5.32 -0.62 13.74
N PRO A 127 -4.69 -0.10 12.66
CA PRO A 127 -3.82 -0.90 11.81
C PRO A 127 -2.64 -1.59 12.53
N LEU A 128 -2.25 -1.10 13.72
CA LEU A 128 -1.24 -1.76 14.55
C LEU A 128 -1.67 -3.17 14.99
N PHE A 129 -2.97 -3.41 15.13
CA PHE A 129 -3.54 -4.71 15.50
C PHE A 129 -3.88 -5.59 14.30
N THR A 130 -3.92 -5.02 13.09
CA THR A 130 -4.18 -5.75 11.84
C THR A 130 -3.03 -5.58 10.85
N PRO A 131 -1.80 -5.98 11.21
CA PRO A 131 -0.60 -5.64 10.45
C PRO A 131 -0.56 -6.29 9.07
N PHE A 132 -1.32 -7.35 8.80
CA PHE A 132 -1.31 -8.07 7.53
C PHE A 132 -2.40 -7.65 6.54
N ASN A 133 -3.26 -6.68 6.87
CA ASN A 133 -4.31 -6.24 5.95
C ASN A 133 -3.76 -5.64 4.65
N PHE A 134 -2.49 -5.22 4.62
CA PHE A 134 -1.84 -4.75 3.39
C PHE A 134 -1.61 -5.89 2.37
N CYS A 135 -1.65 -7.16 2.78
CA CYS A 135 -1.43 -8.28 1.86
C CYS A 135 -2.45 -8.33 0.72
N TYR A 136 -3.64 -7.75 0.92
CA TYR A 136 -4.69 -7.62 -0.11
C TYR A 136 -4.23 -6.83 -1.34
N THR A 137 -3.35 -5.84 -1.17
CA THR A 137 -2.77 -5.07 -2.29
C THR A 137 -1.34 -5.54 -2.58
N GLY A 138 -0.63 -6.01 -1.55
CA GLY A 138 0.77 -6.43 -1.64
C GLY A 138 1.01 -7.63 -2.55
N ILE A 139 0.06 -8.57 -2.63
CA ILE A 139 0.21 -9.76 -3.48
C ILE A 139 0.39 -9.39 -4.96
N PHE A 140 -0.42 -8.48 -5.49
CA PHE A 140 -0.36 -8.09 -6.90
C PHE A 140 0.89 -7.25 -7.22
N ASN A 141 1.42 -6.50 -6.24
CA ASN A 141 2.71 -5.81 -6.39
C ASN A 141 3.86 -6.80 -6.57
N ILE A 142 3.84 -7.93 -5.87
CA ILE A 142 4.85 -8.99 -5.99
C ILE A 142 4.72 -9.72 -7.34
N LEU A 143 3.48 -9.99 -7.75
CA LEU A 143 3.17 -10.66 -9.01
C LEU A 143 3.34 -9.73 -10.24
N GLY A 144 3.45 -8.41 -10.05
CA GLY A 144 3.62 -7.46 -11.15
C GLY A 144 2.45 -7.44 -12.13
N LEU A 145 1.23 -7.74 -11.65
CA LEU A 145 0.01 -7.71 -12.44
C LEU A 145 -0.56 -6.28 -12.49
N PRO A 146 -1.21 -5.88 -13.59
CA PRO A 146 -1.90 -4.60 -13.66
C PRO A 146 -3.08 -4.57 -12.69
N VAL A 147 -3.15 -3.51 -11.88
CA VAL A 147 -4.22 -3.29 -10.91
C VAL A 147 -4.77 -1.88 -11.04
N THR A 148 -6.09 -1.74 -11.13
CA THR A 148 -6.77 -0.44 -11.08
C THR A 148 -7.73 -0.40 -9.90
N GLN A 149 -7.64 0.65 -9.10
CA GLN A 149 -8.53 0.88 -7.97
C GLN A 149 -9.75 1.69 -8.41
N VAL A 150 -10.95 1.21 -8.09
CA VAL A 150 -12.22 1.81 -8.51
C VAL A 150 -13.03 2.26 -7.31
N PRO A 151 -13.44 3.54 -7.23
CA PRO A 151 -14.37 3.99 -6.21
C PRO A 151 -15.79 3.49 -6.53
N LEU A 152 -16.46 2.90 -5.54
CA LEU A 152 -17.82 2.37 -5.67
C LEU A 152 -18.87 3.22 -4.95
N GLY A 153 -18.59 4.52 -4.75
CA GLY A 153 -19.42 5.41 -3.95
C GLY A 153 -19.16 5.30 -2.46
N LEU A 154 -20.18 5.66 -1.67
CA LEU A 154 -20.11 5.70 -0.21
C LEU A 154 -20.88 4.54 0.41
N SER A 155 -20.37 4.02 1.53
CA SER A 155 -21.07 3.05 2.37
C SER A 155 -22.27 3.70 3.08
N ARG A 156 -23.05 2.87 3.79
CA ARG A 156 -24.13 3.35 4.68
C ARG A 156 -23.62 4.28 5.79
N GLU A 157 -22.33 4.20 6.12
CA GLU A 157 -21.65 5.03 7.12
C GLU A 157 -21.04 6.30 6.50
N GLY A 158 -21.27 6.57 5.22
CA GLY A 158 -20.76 7.75 4.53
C GLY A 158 -19.28 7.67 4.14
N LEU A 159 -18.66 6.49 4.23
CA LEU A 159 -17.24 6.30 3.94
C LEU A 159 -17.01 5.69 2.54
N PRO A 160 -15.96 6.08 1.81
CA PRO A 160 -15.67 5.53 0.48
C PRO A 160 -15.50 4.02 0.47
N LEU A 161 -16.12 3.40 -0.52
CA LEU A 161 -15.91 2.00 -0.89
C LEU A 161 -14.99 1.92 -2.11
N GLY A 162 -14.15 0.88 -2.15
CA GLY A 162 -13.20 0.68 -3.23
C GLY A 162 -13.01 -0.79 -3.57
N LEU A 163 -12.70 -1.04 -4.84
CA LEU A 163 -12.45 -2.36 -5.37
C LEU A 163 -11.22 -2.36 -6.28
N GLN A 164 -10.38 -3.38 -6.17
CA GLN A 164 -9.24 -3.61 -7.07
C GLN A 164 -9.72 -4.42 -8.26
N LEU A 165 -9.36 -3.97 -9.46
CA LEU A 165 -9.50 -4.71 -10.70
C LEU A 165 -8.13 -5.19 -11.12
N VAL A 166 -7.96 -6.50 -11.26
CA VAL A 166 -6.68 -7.11 -11.65
C VAL A 166 -6.86 -7.82 -12.98
N ALA A 167 -5.96 -7.62 -13.93
CA ALA A 167 -5.97 -8.33 -15.22
C ALA A 167 -4.67 -9.11 -15.43
N GLY A 168 -4.61 -9.88 -16.52
CA GLY A 168 -3.37 -10.51 -16.99
C GLY A 168 -2.30 -9.49 -17.33
N ARG A 169 -1.03 -9.92 -17.43
CA ARG A 169 0.09 -9.01 -17.72
C ARG A 169 -0.12 -8.22 -19.00
N LEU A 170 0.24 -6.92 -18.93
CA LEU A 170 0.16 -5.96 -20.03
C LEU A 170 -1.28 -5.71 -20.54
N GLN A 171 -2.29 -6.08 -19.75
CA GLN A 171 -3.70 -5.86 -20.06
C GLN A 171 -4.31 -4.68 -19.28
N ASP A 172 -3.51 -3.65 -18.97
CA ASP A 172 -3.94 -2.45 -18.23
C ASP A 172 -5.19 -1.77 -18.83
N HIS A 173 -5.35 -1.88 -20.15
CA HIS A 173 -6.53 -1.35 -20.85
C HIS A 173 -7.84 -1.99 -20.37
N LEU A 174 -7.84 -3.28 -19.98
CA LEU A 174 -9.02 -3.98 -19.48
C LEU A 174 -9.42 -3.47 -18.09
N THR A 175 -8.45 -3.30 -17.18
CA THR A 175 -8.73 -2.82 -15.83
C THR A 175 -9.24 -1.39 -15.86
N LEU A 176 -8.69 -0.54 -16.74
CA LEU A 176 -9.15 0.83 -16.94
C LEU A 176 -10.55 0.89 -17.59
N ALA A 177 -10.81 0.11 -18.63
CA ALA A 177 -12.12 0.09 -19.30
C ALA A 177 -13.23 -0.42 -18.36
N THR A 178 -12.92 -1.45 -17.57
CA THR A 178 -13.82 -2.00 -16.56
C THR A 178 -14.03 -1.01 -15.42
N ALA A 179 -12.97 -0.33 -14.98
CA ALA A 179 -13.06 0.72 -13.97
C ALA A 179 -14.03 1.83 -14.36
N LEU A 180 -13.93 2.32 -15.59
CA LEU A 180 -14.80 3.36 -16.12
C LEU A 180 -16.27 2.92 -16.14
N HIS A 181 -16.54 1.66 -16.47
CA HIS A 181 -17.91 1.12 -16.46
C HIS A 181 -18.47 1.01 -15.04
N LEU A 182 -17.68 0.47 -14.10
CA LEU A 182 -18.10 0.30 -12.71
C LEU A 182 -18.29 1.65 -12.01
N GLU A 183 -17.40 2.61 -12.25
CA GLU A 183 -17.50 3.95 -11.69
C GLU A 183 -18.83 4.61 -12.08
N ARG A 184 -19.19 4.54 -13.38
CA ARG A 184 -20.46 5.06 -13.90
C ARG A 184 -21.67 4.35 -13.32
N ALA A 185 -21.58 3.04 -13.10
CA ALA A 185 -22.68 2.24 -12.56
C ALA A 185 -22.89 2.44 -11.05
N CYS A 186 -21.81 2.62 -10.29
CA CYS A 186 -21.85 2.67 -8.82
C CYS A 186 -21.83 4.11 -8.25
N GLY A 187 -21.75 5.13 -9.10
CA GLY A 187 -21.73 6.54 -8.67
C GLY A 187 -20.35 7.08 -8.32
N GLY A 188 -19.31 6.26 -8.46
CA GLY A 188 -17.91 6.67 -8.47
C GLY A 188 -17.42 7.42 -7.23
N TRP A 189 -16.43 8.28 -7.44
CA TRP A 189 -15.92 9.15 -6.38
C TRP A 189 -16.92 10.27 -6.06
N ARG A 190 -17.09 10.57 -4.77
CA ARG A 190 -17.93 11.66 -4.29
C ARG A 190 -17.10 12.61 -3.45
N GLU A 191 -17.27 13.91 -3.60
CA GLU A 191 -16.54 14.86 -2.77
C GLU A 191 -16.92 14.70 -1.28
N PRO A 192 -15.95 14.72 -0.35
CA PRO A 192 -16.25 14.82 1.07
C PRO A 192 -16.99 16.13 1.33
N ALA A 193 -18.08 16.09 2.11
CA ALA A 193 -18.74 17.33 2.52
C ALA A 193 -17.73 18.20 3.28
N THR A 194 -17.56 19.45 2.86
CA THR A 194 -16.80 20.44 3.62
C THR A 194 -17.45 20.58 5.00
N ALA A 195 -16.68 20.27 6.05
CA ALA A 195 -17.07 20.50 7.43
C ALA A 195 -17.26 21.99 7.73
#